data_AF-K2FQC1-F1
#
_entry.id   AF-K2FQC1-F1
#
_cell.length_a   1.000
_cell.length_b   1.000
_cell.length_c   1.000
_cell.angle_alpha   90.00
_cell.angle_beta   90.00
_cell.angle_gamma   90.00
#
_symmetry.space_group_name_H-M   'P 1'
#
loop_
_entity.id
_entity.type
_entity.pdbx_description
1 polymer ?
#
loop_
_entity_poly.entity_id
_entity_poly.type
_entity_poly.pdbx_seq_one_letter_code
_entity_poly.pdbx_strand_id
1 'polypeptide(L)' 'MSIHIKSEAELEIMRRAGKALSQVMRDLEVAIQPGASTMQIDKLAEELVLAHGALPA' A
#
# COMPACT_ATOMS: atom_id res chain seq x y z
N MET A 1 -28.07 -4.74 -5.45
CA MET A 1 -26.63 -4.93 -5.15
C MET A 1 -26.49 -4.90 -3.64
N SER A 2 -25.91 -5.92 -3.02
CA SER A 2 -25.75 -6.00 -1.55
C SER A 2 -24.33 -5.56 -1.17
N ILE A 3 -24.19 -4.71 -0.14
CA ILE A 3 -22.89 -4.31 0.41
C ILE A 3 -22.54 -5.31 1.52
N HIS A 4 -21.41 -5.99 1.39
CA HIS A 4 -20.91 -6.92 2.40
C HIS A 4 -20.48 -6.17 3.66
N ILE A 5 -21.07 -6.52 4.81
CA ILE A 5 -20.67 -6.01 6.13
C ILE A 5 -19.59 -6.94 6.67
N LYS A 6 -18.39 -6.39 6.86
CA LYS A 6 -17.22 -7.16 7.30
C LYS A 6 -17.38 -7.64 8.74
N SER A 7 -16.92 -8.86 8.99
CA SER A 7 -16.72 -9.41 10.32
C SER A 7 -15.54 -8.75 11.04
N GLU A 8 -15.47 -8.91 12.36
CA GLU A 8 -14.34 -8.43 13.16
C GLU A 8 -12.99 -9.02 12.71
N ALA A 9 -12.98 -10.29 12.27
CA ALA A 9 -11.77 -10.93 11.75
C ALA A 9 -11.28 -10.27 10.46
N GLU A 10 -12.19 -9.95 9.54
CA GLU A 10 -11.87 -9.22 8.31
C GLU A 10 -11.37 -7.81 8.61
N LEU A 11 -12.02 -7.10 9.54
CA LEU A 11 -11.59 -5.77 9.98
C LEU A 11 -10.19 -5.80 10.60
N GLU A 12 -9.86 -6.83 11.39
CA GLU A 12 -8.53 -6.97 11.99
C GLU A 12 -7.44 -7.25 10.96
N ILE A 13 -7.76 -8.02 9.91
CA ILE A 13 -6.85 -8.19 8.76
C ILE A 13 -6.63 -6.83 8.06
N MET A 14 -7.71 -6.08 7.82
CA MET A 14 -7.61 -4.76 7.17
C MET A 14 -6.80 -3.76 7.98
N ARG A 15 -6.96 -3.72 9.32
CA ARG A 15 -6.19 -2.82 10.18
C ARG A 15 -4.68 -3.11 10.10
N ARG A 16 -4.30 -4.38 10.13
CA ARG A 16 -2.90 -4.80 9.98
C ARG A 16 -2.34 -4.46 8.60
N ALA A 17 -3.10 -4.76 7.54
CA ALA A 17 -2.71 -4.42 6.17
C ALA A 17 -2.58 -2.90 5.97
N GLY A 18 -3.53 -2.11 6.47
CA GLY A 18 -3.49 -0.64 6.40
C GLY A 18 -2.31 -0.03 7.16
N LYS A 19 -1.94 -0.61 8.31
CA LYS A 19 -0.74 -0.18 9.04
C LYS A 19 0.54 -0.41 8.23
N ALA A 20 0.68 -1.57 7.59
CA ALA A 20 1.81 -1.86 6.71
C ALA A 20 1.85 -0.94 5.50
N LEU A 21 0.70 -0.76 4.82
CA LEU A 21 0.59 0.14 3.68
C LEU A 21 0.93 1.59 4.05
N SER A 22 0.58 2.04 5.26
CA SER A 22 0.95 3.38 5.71
C SER A 22 2.46 3.63 5.72
N GLN A 23 3.27 2.59 5.96
CA GLN A 23 4.73 2.72 5.93
C GLN A 23 5.23 2.84 4.48
N VAL A 24 4.73 1.98 3.59
CA VAL A 24 5.01 2.07 2.15
C VAL A 24 4.68 3.46 1.60
N MET A 25 3.52 4.03 1.97
CA MET A 25 3.13 5.37 1.50
C MET A 25 4.04 6.48 2.01
N ARG A 26 4.52 6.39 3.27
CA ARG A 26 5.50 7.36 3.81
C ARG A 26 6.82 7.31 3.07
N ASP A 27 7.30 6.12 2.74
CA ASP A 27 8.56 5.93 2.03
C ASP A 27 8.43 6.41 0.57
N LEU A 28 7.28 6.17 -0.06
CA LEU A 28 6.98 6.60 -1.42
C LEU A 28 6.85 8.13 -1.56
N GLU A 29 6.30 8.81 -0.55
CA GLU A 29 6.11 10.27 -0.54
C GLU A 29 7.41 11.02 -0.83
N VAL A 30 8.55 10.51 -0.33
CA VAL A 30 9.89 11.10 -0.53
C VAL A 30 10.31 11.11 -2.01
N ALA A 31 9.78 10.19 -2.82
CA ALA A 31 10.10 10.11 -4.25
C ALA A 31 9.25 11.04 -5.13
N ILE A 32 8.19 11.64 -4.57
CA ILE A 32 7.27 12.51 -5.33
C ILE A 32 7.84 13.92 -5.38
N GLN A 33 8.37 14.29 -6.55
CA GLN A 33 8.93 15.61 -6.81
C GLN A 33 8.72 16.04 -8.27
N PRO A 34 8.77 17.35 -8.60
CA PRO A 34 8.66 17.82 -9.98
C PRO A 34 9.67 17.11 -10.90
N GLY A 35 9.18 16.59 -12.03
CA GLY A 35 10.01 15.85 -12.99
C GLY A 35 10.19 14.36 -12.67
N ALA A 36 9.64 13.85 -11.57
CA ALA A 36 9.63 12.41 -11.30
C ALA A 36 8.77 11.65 -12.33
N SER A 37 9.26 10.50 -12.80
CA SER A 37 8.49 9.61 -13.67
C SER A 37 7.50 8.78 -12.86
N THR A 38 6.24 8.72 -13.29
CA THR A 38 5.24 7.85 -12.67
C THR A 38 5.63 6.38 -12.72
N MET A 39 6.37 5.95 -13.75
CA MET A 39 6.90 4.58 -13.87
C MET A 39 7.98 4.28 -12.82
N GLN A 40 8.80 5.27 -12.46
CA GLN A 40 9.80 5.11 -11.40
C GLN A 40 9.14 5.03 -10.02
N ILE A 41 8.08 5.84 -9.81
CA ILE A 41 7.28 5.81 -8.58
C ILE A 41 6.58 4.45 -8.44
N ASP A 42 5.98 3.96 -9.52
CA ASP A 42 5.31 2.65 -9.58
C ASP A 42 6.28 1.50 -9.23
N LYS A 43 7.46 1.48 -9.88
CA LYS A 43 8.49 0.48 -9.58
C LYS A 43 8.97 0.53 -8.12
N LEU A 44 9.16 1.74 -7.57
CA LEU A 44 9.51 1.89 -6.16
C LEU A 44 8.40 1.38 -5.23
N ALA A 45 7.14 1.62 -5.58
CA ALA A 45 6.00 1.09 -4.83
C ALA A 45 6.00 -0.45 -4.81
N GLU A 46 6.24 -1.10 -5.96
CA GLU A 46 6.37 -2.57 -6.02
C GLU A 46 7.49 -3.09 -5.11
N GLU A 47 8.68 -2.48 -5.19
CA GLU A 47 9.84 -2.86 -4.37
C GLU A 47 9.54 -2.71 -2.87
N LEU A 48 8.90 -1.62 -2.46
CA LEU A 48 8.53 -1.37 -1.07
C LEU A 48 7.45 -2.34 -0.57
N VAL A 49 6.43 -2.63 -1.38
CA VAL A 49 5.36 -3.58 -1.03
C VAL A 49 5.94 -4.98 -0.83
N LEU A 50 6.82 -5.43 -1.73
CA LEU A 50 7.51 -6.71 -1.62
C LEU A 50 8.42 -6.77 -0.39
N ALA A 51 9.15 -5.69 -0.08
CA ALA A 51 10.00 -5.60 1.11
C ALA A 51 9.20 -5.71 2.43
N HIS A 52 7.93 -5.30 2.42
CA HIS A 52 7.00 -5.44 3.55
C HIS A 52 6.30 -6.81 3.60
N GLY A 53 6.66 -7.76 2.72
CA GLY A 53 6.07 -9.10 2.66
C GLY A 53 4.64 -9.13 2.13
N ALA A 54 4.22 -8.09 1.41
CA ALA A 54 2.94 -8.00 0.75
C ALA A 54 3.08 -8.20 -0.77
N LEU A 55 1.95 -8.36 -1.46
CA LEU A 55 1.89 -8.48 -2.91
C LEU A 55 1.29 -7.19 -3.51
N PRO A 56 1.93 -6.61 -4.54
CA PRO A 56 1.33 -5.53 -5.32
C PRO A 56 0.01 -5.98 -5.96
N ALA A 57 -0.97 -5.08 -6.05
CA ALA A 57 -2.32 -5.36 -6.55
C ALA A 57 -2.86 -4.22 -7.40
#